data_AF-A0A2V9AK97-F1
#
_entry.id   AF-A0A2V9AK97-F1
#
_cell.length_a   1.000
_cell.length_b   1.000
_cell.length_c   1.000
_cell.angle_alpha   90.00
_cell.angle_beta   90.00
_cell.angle_gamma   90.00
#
_symmetry.space_group_name_H-M   'P 1'
#
loop_
_entity.id
_entity.type
_entity.pdbx_description
1 polymer ?
#
loop_
_entity_poly.entity_id
_entity_poly.type
_entity_poly.pdbx_seq_one_letter_code
_entity_poly.pdbx_strand_id
1 'polypeptide(L)'
;MKKLTYLVVLGMFALPAVAATETYTGVPVVDSNCSKKVADNPDSHTRACALKCEASGYGIITSDKKFLKFDAEGNKEVVAALKASDKKDHLRADVTGDVEGDTLKVTSVKLR
;
A
#
# COMPACT_ATOMS: atom_id res chain seq x y z
N MET A 1 32.19 -10.40 -55.64
CA MET A 1 31.21 -9.58 -54.92
C MET A 1 30.74 -10.36 -53.70
N LYS A 2 31.26 -10.01 -52.51
CA LYS A 2 30.99 -10.68 -51.24
C LYS A 2 29.94 -9.84 -50.51
N LYS A 3 28.73 -10.38 -50.29
CA LYS A 3 27.76 -9.77 -49.37
C LYS A 3 27.57 -10.73 -48.21
N LEU A 4 28.22 -10.34 -47.12
CA LEU A 4 28.32 -11.04 -45.86
C LEU A 4 27.01 -10.85 -45.08
N THR A 5 26.46 -11.96 -44.63
CA THR A 5 25.32 -12.15 -43.74
C THR A 5 25.50 -11.31 -42.47
N TYR A 6 24.50 -10.49 -42.09
CA TYR A 6 24.46 -9.85 -40.77
C TYR A 6 23.27 -10.39 -39.97
N LEU A 7 23.61 -11.26 -39.02
CA LEU A 7 22.77 -11.67 -37.89
C LEU A 7 22.58 -10.47 -36.96
N VAL A 8 21.35 -9.96 -36.87
CA VAL A 8 20.96 -8.97 -35.86
C VAL A 8 20.77 -9.70 -34.54
N VAL A 9 21.70 -9.52 -33.61
CA VAL A 9 21.57 -9.98 -32.22
C VAL A 9 20.57 -9.08 -31.51
N LEU A 10 19.38 -9.61 -31.24
CA LEU A 10 18.34 -9.00 -30.43
C LEU A 10 18.73 -9.16 -28.95
N GLY A 11 19.57 -8.24 -28.46
CA GLY A 11 19.94 -8.15 -27.05
C GLY A 11 18.79 -7.56 -26.23
N MET A 12 17.85 -8.40 -25.80
CA MET A 12 16.82 -8.03 -24.82
C MET A 12 17.47 -7.97 -23.44
N PHE A 13 17.98 -6.80 -23.05
CA PHE A 13 18.38 -6.51 -21.68
C PHE A 13 17.11 -6.51 -20.80
N ALA A 14 16.88 -7.59 -20.07
CA ALA A 14 15.93 -7.62 -18.98
C ALA A 14 16.52 -6.79 -17.83
N LEU A 15 16.15 -5.51 -17.76
CA LEU A 15 16.41 -4.70 -16.58
C LEU A 15 15.63 -5.31 -15.40
N PRO A 16 16.28 -5.62 -14.26
CA PRO A 16 15.53 -6.00 -13.07
C PRO A 16 14.64 -4.82 -12.68
N ALA A 17 13.33 -5.07 -12.55
CA ALA A 17 12.39 -4.11 -12.02
C ALA A 17 12.75 -3.87 -10.55
N VAL A 18 13.47 -2.79 -10.29
CA VAL A 18 13.61 -2.26 -8.94
C VAL A 18 12.24 -1.76 -8.52
N ALA A 19 11.62 -2.41 -7.54
CA ALA A 19 10.40 -1.90 -6.93
C ALA A 19 10.71 -0.51 -6.38
N ALA A 20 9.95 0.49 -6.80
CA ALA A 20 10.15 1.85 -6.34
C ALA A 20 9.58 1.96 -4.92
N THR A 21 10.42 2.31 -3.95
CA THR A 21 9.97 2.72 -2.62
C THR A 21 9.20 4.03 -2.76
N GLU A 22 7.96 4.02 -2.32
CA GLU A 22 7.07 5.17 -2.32
C GLU A 22 6.77 5.61 -0.89
N THR A 23 6.46 6.90 -0.73
CA THR A 23 6.04 7.46 0.56
C THR A 23 4.71 8.16 0.41
N TYR A 24 3.78 7.77 1.27
CA TYR A 24 2.42 8.28 1.35
C TYR A 24 2.28 9.06 2.66
N THR A 25 1.92 10.34 2.60
CA THR A 25 1.83 11.20 3.78
C THR A 25 0.38 11.51 4.12
N GLY A 26 -0.02 11.27 5.37
CA GLY A 26 -1.36 11.58 5.88
C GLY A 26 -2.50 10.89 5.13
N VAL A 27 -2.26 9.69 4.60
CA VAL A 27 -3.25 8.93 3.82
C VAL A 27 -4.20 8.15 4.73
N PRO A 28 -5.49 7.99 4.36
CA PRO A 28 -6.45 7.22 5.14
C PRO A 28 -6.07 5.75 5.24
N VAL A 29 -6.21 5.18 6.44
CA VAL A 29 -6.00 3.77 6.76
C VAL A 29 -7.36 3.10 6.97
N VAL A 30 -7.63 2.05 6.19
CA VAL A 30 -8.93 1.36 6.17
C VAL A 30 -8.70 -0.15 6.19
N ASP A 31 -9.61 -0.90 6.81
CA ASP A 31 -9.60 -2.35 6.68
C ASP A 31 -10.07 -2.80 5.27
N SER A 32 -9.64 -3.97 4.85
CA SER A 32 -9.87 -4.46 3.48
C SER A 32 -11.36 -4.66 3.19
N ASN A 33 -12.17 -5.00 4.19
CA ASN A 33 -13.61 -5.20 4.02
C ASN A 33 -14.36 -3.87 3.81
N CYS A 34 -13.87 -2.78 4.41
CA CYS A 34 -14.47 -1.46 4.27
C CYS A 34 -13.91 -0.65 3.09
N SER A 35 -12.76 -1.03 2.53
CA SER A 35 -12.03 -0.30 1.47
C SER A 35 -12.92 0.29 0.37
N LYS A 36 -13.79 -0.53 -0.24
CA LYS A 36 -14.72 -0.08 -1.30
C LYS A 36 -15.89 0.75 -0.78
N LYS A 37 -16.36 0.46 0.43
CA LYS A 37 -17.53 1.10 1.04
C LYS A 37 -17.24 2.55 1.44
N VAL A 38 -16.02 2.82 1.89
CA VAL A 38 -15.61 4.13 2.39
C VAL A 38 -14.69 4.87 1.42
N ALA A 39 -14.50 4.40 0.18
CA ALA A 39 -13.57 5.00 -0.77
C ALA A 39 -13.81 6.50 -1.03
N ASP A 40 -15.07 6.95 -0.99
CA ASP A 40 -15.45 8.35 -1.16
C ASP A 40 -15.33 9.18 0.14
N ASN A 41 -15.36 8.54 1.31
CA ASN A 41 -15.21 9.19 2.61
C ASN A 41 -14.51 8.27 3.62
N PRO A 42 -13.19 8.03 3.44
CA PRO A 42 -12.47 7.06 4.26
C PRO A 42 -12.27 7.52 5.70
N ASP A 43 -12.34 8.82 5.95
CA ASP A 43 -12.25 9.39 7.29
C ASP A 43 -13.43 9.02 8.20
N SER A 44 -14.57 8.63 7.61
CA SER A 44 -15.71 8.05 8.35
C SER A 44 -15.42 6.67 8.93
N HIS A 45 -14.30 6.05 8.55
CA HIS A 45 -13.90 4.75 9.04
C HIS A 45 -13.34 4.83 10.46
N THR A 46 -14.17 4.42 11.44
CA THR A 46 -13.80 4.52 12.85
C THR A 46 -12.76 3.48 13.27
N ARG A 47 -11.95 3.83 14.28
CA ARG A 47 -11.01 2.92 14.94
C ARG A 47 -11.67 1.64 15.43
N ALA A 48 -12.86 1.78 16.01
CA ALA A 48 -13.61 0.64 16.53
C ALA A 48 -14.04 -0.33 15.42
N CYS A 49 -14.38 0.17 14.23
CA CYS A 49 -14.65 -0.66 13.06
C CYS A 49 -13.37 -1.36 12.59
N ALA A 50 -12.30 -0.57 12.40
CA ALA A 50 -10.98 -1.07 12.00
C ALA A 50 -10.50 -2.23 12.88
N LEU A 51 -10.48 -2.06 14.21
CA LEU A 51 -10.03 -3.07 15.16
C LEU A 51 -10.91 -4.33 15.18
N LYS A 52 -12.22 -4.21 14.94
CA LYS A 52 -13.11 -5.38 14.82
C LYS A 52 -12.82 -6.19 13.54
N CYS A 53 -12.29 -5.55 12.51
CA CYS A 53 -11.99 -6.15 11.22
C CYS A 53 -10.49 -6.46 11.03
N GLU A 54 -9.72 -6.58 12.12
CA GLU A 54 -8.29 -6.89 12.11
C GLU A 54 -7.93 -8.09 11.21
N ALA A 55 -8.76 -9.14 11.23
CA ALA A 55 -8.56 -10.34 10.41
C ALA A 55 -8.65 -10.11 8.89
N SER A 56 -9.29 -9.03 8.44
CA SER A 56 -9.38 -8.69 7.00
C SER A 56 -8.09 -8.08 6.46
N GLY A 57 -7.23 -7.58 7.36
CA GLY A 57 -6.06 -6.78 7.04
C GLY A 57 -6.42 -5.35 6.63
N TYR A 58 -5.42 -4.50 6.58
CA TYR A 58 -5.52 -3.06 6.37
C TYR A 58 -4.78 -2.64 5.10
N GLY A 59 -5.03 -1.41 4.70
CA GLY A 59 -4.34 -0.75 3.61
C GLY A 59 -4.57 0.75 3.63
N ILE A 60 -4.02 1.44 2.64
CA ILE A 60 -4.28 2.87 2.42
C ILE A 60 -5.25 3.08 1.27
N ILE A 61 -6.03 4.16 1.35
CA ILE A 61 -6.73 4.69 0.18
C ILE A 61 -5.92 5.86 -0.37
N THR A 62 -5.39 5.70 -1.58
CA THR A 62 -4.60 6.72 -2.28
C THR A 62 -5.50 7.86 -2.80
N SER A 63 -4.89 8.96 -3.25
CA SER A 63 -5.62 10.11 -3.79
C SER A 63 -6.44 9.79 -5.05
N ASP A 64 -6.05 8.78 -5.82
CA ASP A 64 -6.79 8.24 -6.96
C ASP A 64 -7.81 7.15 -6.56
N LYS A 65 -8.14 7.06 -5.27
CA LYS A 65 -9.12 6.14 -4.67
C LYS A 65 -8.79 4.66 -4.84
N LYS A 66 -7.52 4.33 -5.11
CA LYS A 66 -7.06 2.94 -5.10
C LYS A 66 -6.81 2.48 -3.67
N PHE A 67 -7.05 1.20 -3.43
CA PHE A 67 -6.74 0.57 -2.16
C PHE A 67 -5.45 -0.24 -2.32
N LEU A 68 -4.40 0.17 -1.63
CA LEU A 68 -3.15 -0.59 -1.55
C LEU A 68 -3.13 -1.35 -0.23
N LYS A 69 -3.14 -2.68 -0.33
CA LYS A 69 -3.19 -3.56 0.83
C LYS A 69 -1.81 -3.64 1.48
N PHE A 70 -1.73 -3.56 2.80
CA PHE A 70 -0.46 -3.82 3.48
C PHE A 70 -0.12 -5.30 3.46
N ASP A 71 1.18 -5.58 3.46
CA ASP A 71 1.72 -6.91 3.69
C ASP A 71 1.57 -7.35 5.17
N ALA A 72 2.03 -8.56 5.50
CA ALA A 72 1.86 -9.12 6.84
C ALA A 72 2.59 -8.31 7.93
N GLU A 73 3.72 -7.69 7.63
CA GLU A 73 4.47 -6.88 8.58
C GLU A 73 3.77 -5.53 8.80
N GLY A 74 3.42 -4.82 7.73
CA GLY A 74 2.65 -3.58 7.80
C GLY A 74 1.33 -3.71 8.56
N ASN A 75 0.62 -4.84 8.38
CA ASN A 75 -0.58 -5.13 9.16
C ASN A 75 -0.32 -5.19 10.66
N LYS A 76 0.77 -5.81 11.11
CA LYS A 76 1.12 -5.89 12.53
C LYS A 76 1.42 -4.50 13.10
N GLU A 77 2.18 -3.69 12.37
CA GLU A 77 2.53 -2.34 12.79
C GLU A 77 1.29 -1.44 12.90
N VAL A 78 0.40 -1.48 11.91
CA VAL A 78 -0.85 -0.70 11.92
C VAL A 78 -1.78 -1.14 13.05
N VAL A 79 -1.90 -2.43 13.30
CA VAL A 79 -2.70 -2.94 14.44
C VAL A 79 -2.15 -2.40 15.75
N ALA A 80 -0.83 -2.45 15.95
CA ALA A 80 -0.19 -1.92 17.15
C ALA A 80 -0.44 -0.40 17.29
N ALA A 81 -0.26 0.35 16.21
CA ALA A 81 -0.50 1.80 16.19
C ALA A 81 -1.97 2.16 16.46
N LEU A 82 -2.92 1.42 15.87
CA LEU A 82 -4.35 1.58 16.14
C LEU A 82 -4.65 1.25 17.59
N LYS A 83 -4.14 0.15 18.16
CA LYS A 83 -4.35 -0.21 19.57
C LYS A 83 -3.77 0.83 20.55
N ALA A 84 -2.66 1.47 20.19
CA ALA A 84 -2.03 2.52 20.99
C ALA A 84 -2.67 3.92 20.82
N SER A 85 -3.48 4.14 19.78
CA SER A 85 -4.08 5.44 19.48
C SER A 85 -5.38 5.70 20.24
N ASP A 86 -5.56 6.94 20.67
CA ASP A 86 -6.81 7.44 21.26
C ASP A 86 -7.79 8.02 20.22
N LYS A 87 -7.43 7.98 18.93
CA LYS A 87 -8.30 8.48 17.87
C LYS A 87 -9.54 7.63 17.69
N LYS A 88 -10.66 8.29 17.42
CA LYS A 88 -11.96 7.62 17.19
C LYS A 88 -12.21 7.33 15.71
N ASP A 89 -11.76 8.22 14.84
CA ASP A 89 -11.98 8.25 13.39
C ASP A 89 -10.83 9.02 12.72
N HIS A 90 -10.96 9.33 11.42
CA HIS A 90 -9.93 10.01 10.62
C HIS A 90 -8.57 9.32 10.76
N LEU A 91 -8.58 7.98 10.68
CA LEU A 91 -7.39 7.15 10.81
C LEU A 91 -6.50 7.42 9.61
N ARG A 92 -5.44 8.19 9.82
CA ARG A 92 -4.49 8.55 8.77
C ARG A 92 -3.09 8.19 9.19
N ALA A 93 -2.25 7.85 8.24
CA ALA A 93 -0.87 7.50 8.50
C ALA A 93 0.09 8.06 7.47
N ASP A 94 1.34 8.22 7.88
CA ASP A 94 2.47 8.27 6.98
C ASP A 94 2.96 6.84 6.77
N VAL A 95 3.06 6.39 5.53
CA VAL A 95 3.48 5.04 5.16
C VAL A 95 4.56 5.11 4.11
N THR A 96 5.67 4.41 4.33
CA THR A 96 6.72 4.20 3.33
C THR A 96 6.84 2.72 3.02
N GLY A 97 7.01 2.37 1.75
CA GLY A 97 7.16 0.99 1.33
C GLY A 97 7.22 0.79 -0.18
N ASP A 98 7.44 -0.45 -0.59
CA ASP A 98 7.51 -0.83 -1.99
C ASP A 98 6.13 -1.31 -2.49
N VAL A 99 5.67 -0.78 -3.63
CA VAL A 99 4.41 -1.21 -4.25
C VAL A 99 4.66 -2.38 -5.19
N GLU A 100 4.03 -3.52 -4.90
CA GLU A 100 4.02 -4.72 -5.73
C GLU A 100 2.59 -5.11 -6.10
N GLY A 101 2.16 -4.69 -7.29
CA GLY A 101 0.78 -4.84 -7.73
C GLY A 101 -0.17 -4.05 -6.84
N ASP A 102 -1.08 -4.73 -6.15
CA ASP A 102 -2.04 -4.13 -5.21
C ASP A 102 -1.57 -4.20 -3.75
N THR A 103 -0.33 -4.65 -3.51
CA THR A 103 0.24 -4.79 -2.16
C THR A 103 1.33 -3.74 -1.93
N LEU A 104 1.25 -3.01 -0.83
CA LEU A 104 2.30 -2.17 -0.30
C LEU A 104 3.08 -2.95 0.75
N LYS A 105 4.33 -3.29 0.45
CA LYS A 105 5.28 -3.84 1.41
C LYS A 105 5.75 -2.73 2.33
N VAL A 106 5.19 -2.68 3.53
CA VAL A 106 5.41 -1.56 4.45
C VAL A 106 6.81 -1.66 5.05
N THR A 107 7.59 -0.60 4.91
CA THR A 107 8.88 -0.41 5.58
C THR A 107 8.73 0.44 6.84
N SER A 108 7.76 1.35 6.85
CA SER A 108 7.45 2.17 8.02
C SER A 108 6.00 2.64 7.98
N VAL A 109 5.31 2.59 9.13
CA VAL A 109 4.04 3.27 9.33
C VAL A 109 4.01 4.13 10.59
N LYS A 110 3.43 5.32 10.48
CA LYS A 110 3.17 6.21 11.59
C LYS A 110 1.75 6.74 11.53
N LEU A 111 0.90 6.26 12.43
CA LEU A 111 -0.46 6.78 12.60
C LEU A 111 -0.40 8.24 13.12
N ARG A 112 -1.24 9.10 12.56
CA ARG A 112 -1.35 10.52 12.88
C ARG A 112 -2.57 10.82 13.72
#